data_AF-A0A0B4IAS0-F1
#
_entry.id   AF-A0A0B4IAS0-F1
#
_cell.length_a   1.000
_cell.length_b   1.000
_cell.length_c   1.000
_cell.angle_alpha   90.00
_cell.angle_beta   90.00
_cell.angle_gamma   90.00
#
_symmetry.space_group_name_H-M   'P 1'
#
loop_
_entity.id
_entity.type
_entity.pdbx_description
1 polymer ?
#
loop_
_entity_poly.entity_id
_entity_poly.type
_entity_poly.pdbx_seq_one_letter_code
_entity_poly.pdbx_strand_id
1 'polypeptide(L)'
;MFSNWRSQPEGSGHSSSDETRVGDNDQDTQVMEPDQGNVLSHIISQLRPGADLSRVVLPTFILEPRSMLERITNFMCHPEMLLQIPEIDDPVERFVSVVKFYLSGWHIRPPGVKKPLNPILGEIFTCYWELGNNKRAYYISEQTSHHPPKSSYFYMAPDYHIRIDGTLKPRSRFLGNSAASMMEGVAYLSFLNRGKNKAIGEQ
;
A
#
# COMPACT_ATOMS: atom_id res chain seq x y z
N MET A 1 23.54 13.77 -17.26
CA MET A 1 23.59 15.14 -17.80
C MET A 1 22.93 16.05 -16.78
N PHE A 2 23.73 16.82 -16.04
CA PHE A 2 23.31 17.74 -14.98
C PHE A 2 23.62 19.18 -15.41
N SER A 3 22.61 20.04 -15.56
CA SER A 3 22.63 21.53 -15.58
C SER A 3 21.16 21.97 -15.80
N ASN A 4 20.50 22.95 -15.16
CA ASN A 4 20.86 24.25 -14.62
C ASN A 4 19.72 24.71 -13.66
N TRP A 5 20.03 25.17 -12.43
CA TRP A 5 19.05 25.76 -11.49
C TRP A 5 19.51 27.13 -10.94
N ARG A 6 20.23 27.97 -11.69
CA ARG A 6 20.51 29.34 -11.19
C ARG A 6 20.36 30.40 -12.24
N SER A 7 19.23 31.08 -12.19
CA SER A 7 19.07 32.49 -12.59
C SER A 7 17.78 33.05 -11.99
N GLN A 8 17.91 33.81 -10.90
CA GLN A 8 16.90 34.82 -10.50
C GLN A 8 17.16 36.11 -11.28
N PRO A 9 16.12 36.92 -11.47
CA PRO A 9 16.25 38.36 -11.32
C PRO A 9 15.25 38.93 -10.31
N GLU A 10 15.71 39.94 -9.55
CA GLU A 10 14.90 40.79 -8.68
C GLU A 10 14.15 41.86 -9.49
N GLY A 11 12.95 42.27 -9.04
CA GLY A 11 12.33 43.52 -9.50
C GLY A 11 10.81 43.67 -9.32
N SER A 12 10.42 44.33 -8.23
CA SER A 12 9.26 45.25 -8.05
C SER A 12 7.81 44.79 -8.33
N GLY A 13 7.05 44.62 -7.23
CA GLY A 13 5.83 45.37 -6.89
C GLY A 13 4.69 45.48 -7.91
N HIS A 14 3.65 44.66 -7.72
CA HIS A 14 2.25 45.06 -7.95
C HIS A 14 1.34 44.27 -7.01
N SER A 15 0.50 44.97 -6.24
CA SER A 15 -0.56 44.37 -5.43
C SER A 15 -1.59 43.73 -6.35
N SER A 16 -1.75 42.41 -6.27
CA SER A 16 -2.82 41.69 -6.94
C SER A 16 -3.91 41.39 -5.92
N SER A 17 -5.07 41.92 -6.22
CA SER A 17 -6.36 41.73 -5.57
C SER A 17 -6.66 40.29 -5.22
N ASP A 18 -7.35 40.14 -4.09
CA ASP A 18 -7.94 38.90 -3.55
C ASP A 18 -8.98 38.33 -4.54
N GLU A 19 -8.50 37.64 -5.58
CA GLU A 19 -9.33 36.76 -6.38
C GLU A 19 -9.53 35.46 -5.61
N THR A 20 -10.72 35.35 -5.04
CA THR A 20 -11.36 34.14 -4.54
C THR A 20 -10.80 32.90 -5.22
N ARG A 21 -9.95 32.14 -4.49
CA ARG A 21 -9.54 30.79 -4.88
C ARG A 21 -10.79 29.94 -4.98
N VAL A 22 -11.37 29.87 -6.18
CA VAL A 22 -12.37 28.86 -6.53
C VAL A 22 -11.73 27.52 -6.21
N GLY A 23 -12.39 26.79 -5.31
CA GLY A 23 -11.83 25.69 -4.55
C GLY A 23 -11.03 24.71 -5.40
N ASP A 24 -9.85 24.38 -4.89
CA ASP A 24 -9.17 23.14 -5.21
C ASP A 24 -10.19 22.02 -4.95
N ASN A 25 -10.76 21.47 -6.03
CA ASN A 25 -11.60 20.28 -5.91
C ASN A 25 -10.67 19.18 -5.40
N ASP A 26 -10.76 18.87 -4.10
CA ASP A 26 -10.10 17.73 -3.46
C ASP A 26 -10.36 16.47 -4.30
N GLN A 27 -9.42 16.11 -5.18
CA GLN A 27 -9.54 14.94 -6.07
C GLN A 27 -9.63 13.62 -5.29
N ASP A 28 -9.31 13.66 -3.99
CA ASP A 28 -9.37 12.55 -3.05
C ASP A 28 -10.75 12.37 -2.40
N THR A 29 -11.67 13.34 -2.53
CA THR A 29 -12.97 13.31 -1.83
C THR A 29 -14.10 12.91 -2.78
N GLN A 30 -14.57 11.67 -2.64
CA GLN A 30 -15.79 11.22 -3.29
C GLN A 30 -17.00 11.55 -2.42
N VAL A 31 -17.90 12.41 -2.92
CA VAL A 31 -19.20 12.68 -2.29
C VAL A 31 -20.07 11.44 -2.46
N MET A 32 -20.61 10.96 -1.35
CA MET A 32 -21.50 9.80 -1.32
C MET A 32 -22.93 10.23 -1.61
N GLU A 33 -23.61 9.50 -2.51
CA GLU A 33 -25.00 9.81 -2.85
C GLU A 33 -25.93 9.55 -1.65
N PRO A 34 -27.04 10.29 -1.50
CA PRO A 34 -27.97 10.13 -0.36
C PRO A 34 -28.45 8.68 -0.18
N ASP A 35 -28.75 7.99 -1.28
CA ASP A 35 -29.22 6.59 -1.26
C ASP A 35 -28.14 5.62 -0.75
N GLN A 36 -26.87 5.88 -1.07
CA GLN A 36 -25.73 5.10 -0.56
C GLN A 36 -25.57 5.31 0.96
N GLY A 37 -25.80 6.53 1.44
CA GLY A 37 -25.82 6.86 2.87
C GLY A 37 -26.92 6.13 3.64
N ASN A 38 -28.11 6.00 3.05
CA ASN A 38 -29.22 5.25 3.65
C ASN A 38 -28.89 3.76 3.79
N VAL A 39 -28.27 3.15 2.78
CA VAL A 39 -27.84 1.73 2.82
C VAL A 39 -26.81 1.50 3.93
N LEU A 40 -25.79 2.37 4.04
CA LEU A 40 -24.79 2.25 5.10
C LEU A 40 -25.41 2.43 6.49
N SER A 41 -26.32 3.41 6.65
CA SER A 41 -27.01 3.64 7.93
C SER A 41 -27.83 2.43 8.36
N HIS A 42 -28.47 1.74 7.41
CA HIS A 42 -29.20 0.50 7.68
C HIS A 42 -28.27 -0.65 8.10
N ILE A 43 -27.08 -0.78 7.51
CA ILE A 43 -26.10 -1.78 7.94
C ILE A 43 -25.57 -1.46 9.34
N ILE A 44 -25.23 -0.19 9.59
CA ILE A 44 -24.70 0.29 10.87
C ILE A 44 -25.70 0.04 12.01
N SER A 45 -27.00 0.26 11.79
CA SER A 45 -28.03 0.05 12.81
C SER A 45 -28.19 -1.41 13.26
N GLN A 46 -27.73 -2.37 12.45
CA GLN A 46 -27.73 -3.79 12.78
C GLN A 46 -26.49 -4.24 13.56
N LEU A 47 -25.47 -3.38 13.67
CA LEU A 47 -24.19 -3.73 14.27
C LEU A 47 -24.11 -3.24 15.72
N ARG A 48 -23.49 -4.06 16.56
CA ARG A 48 -23.10 -3.68 17.93
C ARG A 48 -21.62 -3.31 17.96
N PRO A 49 -21.19 -2.28 18.73
CA PRO A 49 -19.77 -2.01 18.93
C PRO A 49 -19.00 -3.28 19.32
N GLY A 50 -17.86 -3.52 18.67
CA GLY A 50 -17.05 -4.74 18.79
C GLY A 50 -17.37 -5.81 17.73
N ALA A 51 -18.44 -5.67 16.94
CA ALA A 51 -18.81 -6.63 15.90
C ALA A 51 -17.67 -6.84 14.89
N ASP A 52 -17.50 -8.10 14.47
CA ASP A 52 -16.56 -8.49 13.43
C ASP A 52 -17.17 -8.20 12.04
N LEU A 53 -16.58 -7.25 11.33
CA LEU A 53 -17.06 -6.82 10.02
C LEU A 53 -16.64 -7.76 8.89
N SER A 54 -15.77 -8.75 9.13
CA SER A 54 -15.35 -9.70 8.09
C SER A 54 -16.49 -10.62 7.62
N ARG A 55 -17.55 -10.76 8.43
CA ARG A 55 -18.75 -11.54 8.13
C ARG A 55 -19.91 -10.71 7.59
N VAL A 56 -19.74 -9.40 7.50
CA VAL A 56 -20.75 -8.47 7.01
C VAL A 56 -20.46 -8.16 5.56
N VAL A 57 -21.43 -8.40 4.68
CA VAL A 57 -21.31 -8.04 3.27
C VAL A 57 -21.47 -6.52 3.15
N LEU A 58 -20.39 -5.87 2.71
CA LEU A 58 -20.38 -4.44 2.47
C LEU A 58 -20.88 -4.14 1.05
N PRO A 59 -21.56 -3.01 0.82
CA PRO A 59 -22.04 -2.63 -0.50
C PRO A 59 -20.91 -2.46 -1.52
N THR A 60 -21.18 -2.74 -2.79
CA THR A 60 -20.16 -2.69 -3.86
C THR A 60 -19.63 -1.29 -4.15
N PHE A 61 -20.38 -0.23 -3.85
CA PHE A 61 -19.95 1.15 -4.09
C PHE A 61 -18.79 1.61 -3.19
N ILE A 62 -18.54 0.92 -2.07
CA ILE A 62 -17.36 1.15 -1.22
C ILE A 62 -16.19 0.21 -1.56
N LEU A 63 -16.26 -0.53 -2.66
CA LEU A 63 -15.20 -1.44 -3.08
C LEU A 63 -14.36 -0.81 -4.20
N GLU A 64 -13.04 -0.98 -4.15
CA GLU A 64 -12.17 -0.72 -5.29
C GLU A 64 -12.10 -1.97 -6.18
N PRO A 65 -11.87 -1.83 -7.50
CA PRO A 65 -11.85 -2.95 -8.45
C PRO A 65 -10.52 -3.73 -8.41
N ARG A 66 -9.96 -3.95 -7.21
CA ARG A 66 -8.72 -4.71 -6.99
C ARG A 66 -8.92 -5.68 -5.84
N SER A 67 -8.41 -6.90 -6.03
CA SER A 67 -8.29 -7.88 -4.94
C SER A 67 -7.28 -7.39 -3.90
N MET A 68 -7.46 -7.77 -2.64
CA MET A 68 -6.43 -7.53 -1.62
C MET A 68 -5.07 -8.12 -2.03
N LEU A 69 -5.07 -9.24 -2.75
CA LEU A 69 -3.84 -9.88 -3.25
C LEU A 69 -3.07 -8.98 -4.22
N GLU A 70 -3.79 -8.27 -5.07
CA GLU A 70 -3.21 -7.29 -5.97
C GLU A 70 -2.87 -6.00 -5.22
N ARG A 71 -3.70 -5.56 -4.26
CA ARG A 71 -3.50 -4.33 -3.49
C ARG A 71 -2.18 -4.30 -2.73
N ILE A 72 -1.71 -5.44 -2.24
CA ILE A 72 -0.41 -5.58 -1.55
C ILE A 72 0.75 -5.10 -2.42
N THR A 73 0.66 -5.20 -3.76
CA THR A 73 1.75 -4.78 -4.66
C THR A 73 2.01 -3.28 -4.62
N ASN A 74 1.09 -2.46 -4.07
CA ASN A 74 1.32 -1.04 -3.83
C ASN A 74 2.51 -0.81 -2.88
N PHE A 75 2.83 -1.75 -1.99
CA PHE A 75 4.02 -1.62 -1.13
C PHE A 75 5.34 -1.80 -1.91
N MET A 76 5.28 -2.25 -3.16
CA MET A 76 6.43 -2.46 -4.04
C MET A 76 6.42 -1.50 -5.25
N CYS A 77 5.68 -0.39 -5.16
CA CYS A 77 5.51 0.58 -6.26
C CYS A 77 6.76 1.43 -6.56
N HIS A 78 7.70 1.49 -5.62
CA HIS A 78 8.96 2.26 -5.71
C HIS A 78 10.18 1.33 -5.72
N PRO A 79 10.33 0.46 -6.73
CA PRO A 79 11.48 -0.44 -6.80
C PRO A 79 12.80 0.33 -6.77
N GLU A 80 12.89 1.50 -7.38
CA GLU A 80 14.09 2.36 -7.39
C GLU A 80 14.62 2.69 -5.99
N MET A 81 13.75 2.75 -4.98
CA MET A 81 14.17 2.95 -3.58
C MET A 81 14.71 1.67 -2.95
N LEU A 82 14.17 0.52 -3.34
CA LEU A 82 14.48 -0.81 -2.81
C LEU A 82 15.77 -1.40 -3.40
N LEU A 83 15.98 -1.27 -4.71
CA LEU A 83 17.02 -2.00 -5.45
C LEU A 83 18.46 -1.69 -5.01
N GLN A 84 18.71 -0.49 -4.47
CA GLN A 84 20.04 -0.04 -4.04
C GLN A 84 20.39 -0.44 -2.60
N ILE A 85 19.40 -0.78 -1.77
CA ILE A 85 19.59 -1.03 -0.33
C ILE A 85 20.59 -2.16 -0.03
N PRO A 86 20.61 -3.28 -0.78
CA PRO A 86 21.57 -4.37 -0.56
C PRO A 86 23.04 -3.96 -0.68
N GLU A 87 23.34 -2.90 -1.44
CA GLU A 87 24.69 -2.39 -1.70
C GLU A 87 25.16 -1.37 -0.63
N ILE A 88 24.28 -0.94 0.28
CA ILE A 88 24.64 0.00 1.35
C ILE A 88 25.39 -0.76 2.44
N ASP A 89 26.65 -0.41 2.69
CA ASP A 89 27.48 -1.07 3.69
C ASP A 89 27.19 -0.61 5.12
N ASP A 90 26.99 0.69 5.33
CA ASP A 90 26.66 1.23 6.64
C ASP A 90 25.29 0.69 7.12
N PRO A 91 25.23 0.00 8.27
CA PRO A 91 24.01 -0.64 8.73
C PRO A 91 22.91 0.36 9.12
N VAL A 92 23.27 1.56 9.57
CA VAL A 92 22.30 2.60 9.95
C VAL A 92 21.69 3.22 8.70
N GLU A 93 22.49 3.58 7.71
CA GLU A 93 22.01 4.10 6.42
C GLU A 93 21.15 3.06 5.69
N ARG A 94 21.54 1.78 5.75
CA ARG A 94 20.76 0.67 5.21
C ARG A 94 19.40 0.58 5.89
N PHE A 95 19.36 0.62 7.22
CA PHE A 95 18.10 0.60 7.98
C PHE A 95 17.19 1.78 7.65
N VAL A 96 17.74 3.01 7.61
CA VAL A 96 16.98 4.21 7.22
C VAL A 96 16.40 4.07 5.81
N SER A 97 17.15 3.49 4.88
CA SER A 97 16.70 3.25 3.51
C SER A 97 15.57 2.22 3.45
N VAL A 98 15.61 1.16 4.26
CA VAL A 98 14.50 0.20 4.41
C VAL A 98 13.24 0.88 4.92
N VAL A 99 13.36 1.72 5.96
CA VAL A 99 12.23 2.48 6.52
C VAL A 99 11.63 3.42 5.46
N LYS A 100 12.48 4.14 4.73
CA LYS A 100 12.05 5.05 3.65
C LYS A 100 11.28 4.31 2.57
N PHE A 101 11.80 3.17 2.09
CA PHE A 101 11.11 2.32 1.13
C PHE A 101 9.75 1.86 1.66
N TYR A 102 9.72 1.32 2.88
CA TYR A 102 8.48 0.81 3.48
C TYR A 102 7.39 1.89 3.61
N LEU A 103 7.76 3.11 3.99
CA LEU A 103 6.82 4.23 4.13
C LEU A 103 6.31 4.76 2.78
N SER A 104 7.09 4.59 1.71
CA SER A 104 6.74 5.11 0.38
C SER A 104 5.45 4.53 -0.20
N GLY A 105 5.09 3.28 0.10
CA GLY A 105 3.93 2.61 -0.49
C GLY A 105 2.56 2.99 0.09
N TRP A 106 2.52 3.71 1.22
CA TRP A 106 1.28 3.95 1.97
C TRP A 106 0.38 5.04 1.39
N HIS A 107 0.94 5.95 0.60
CA HIS A 107 0.18 7.06 0.01
C HIS A 107 -0.70 6.63 -1.17
N ILE A 108 -0.44 5.45 -1.76
CA ILE A 108 -1.18 4.95 -2.92
C ILE A 108 -2.56 4.46 -2.47
N ARG A 109 -3.58 5.30 -2.65
CA ARG A 109 -4.98 5.01 -2.31
C ARG A 109 -5.92 5.39 -3.45
N PRO A 110 -7.05 4.67 -3.62
CA PRO A 110 -8.08 5.12 -4.54
C PRO A 110 -8.68 6.44 -4.02
N PRO A 111 -9.25 7.26 -4.91
CA PRO A 111 -10.06 8.41 -4.48
C PRO A 111 -11.26 7.92 -3.68
N GLY A 112 -11.56 8.61 -2.57
CA GLY A 112 -12.62 8.27 -1.63
C GLY A 112 -12.29 7.09 -0.69
N VAL A 113 -13.29 6.71 0.11
CA VAL A 113 -13.17 5.60 1.08
C VAL A 113 -13.55 4.29 0.39
N LYS A 114 -12.56 3.61 -0.21
CA LYS A 114 -12.77 2.29 -0.83
C LYS A 114 -11.92 1.21 -0.19
N LYS A 115 -12.49 0.00 -0.11
CA LYS A 115 -11.85 -1.21 0.40
C LYS A 115 -11.57 -2.18 -0.77
N PRO A 116 -10.41 -2.86 -0.81
CA PRO A 116 -10.18 -3.93 -1.78
C PRO A 116 -11.18 -5.07 -1.61
N LEU A 117 -11.39 -5.82 -2.69
CA LEU A 117 -12.16 -7.04 -2.67
C LEU A 117 -11.52 -8.06 -1.69
N ASN A 118 -12.36 -8.72 -0.89
CA ASN A 118 -11.93 -9.80 -0.02
C ASN A 118 -11.67 -11.05 -0.87
N PRO A 119 -10.42 -11.55 -0.96
CA PRO A 119 -10.10 -12.65 -1.85
C PRO A 119 -10.82 -13.95 -1.42
N ILE A 120 -11.18 -14.78 -2.39
CA ILE A 120 -11.71 -16.12 -2.10
C ILE A 120 -10.59 -17.07 -1.65
N LEU A 121 -10.93 -18.13 -0.92
CA LEU A 121 -9.93 -19.12 -0.49
C LEU A 121 -9.24 -19.76 -1.71
N GLY A 122 -7.90 -19.77 -1.72
CA GLY A 122 -7.11 -20.29 -2.83
C GLY A 122 -7.02 -19.36 -4.05
N GLU A 123 -7.54 -18.13 -3.97
CA GLU A 123 -7.27 -17.11 -4.99
C GLU A 123 -5.77 -16.85 -5.05
N ILE A 124 -5.23 -16.72 -6.26
CA ILE A 124 -3.81 -16.45 -6.52
C ILE A 124 -3.71 -15.20 -7.39
N PHE A 125 -2.77 -14.32 -7.05
CA PHE A 125 -2.37 -13.21 -7.89
C PHE A 125 -0.86 -13.26 -8.13
N THR A 126 -0.44 -13.06 -9.38
CA THR A 126 0.98 -13.02 -9.77
C THR A 126 1.25 -11.83 -10.67
N CYS A 127 2.37 -11.16 -10.48
CA CYS A 127 2.85 -10.13 -11.39
C CYS A 127 4.37 -10.05 -11.37
N TYR A 128 4.92 -9.17 -12.21
CA TYR A 128 6.35 -8.88 -12.24
C TYR A 128 6.59 -7.41 -12.57
N TRP A 129 7.78 -6.91 -12.22
CA TRP A 129 8.28 -5.59 -12.60
C TRP A 129 9.48 -5.76 -13.53
N GLU A 130 9.55 -4.93 -14.56
CA GLU A 130 10.74 -4.80 -15.41
C GLU A 130 11.66 -3.73 -14.82
N LEU A 131 12.87 -4.11 -14.40
CA LEU A 131 13.79 -3.26 -13.64
C LEU A 131 14.91 -2.66 -14.51
N GLY A 132 14.82 -2.86 -15.83
CA GLY A 132 15.88 -2.53 -16.79
C GLY A 132 16.92 -3.63 -16.93
N ASN A 133 17.73 -3.56 -17.99
CA ASN A 133 18.81 -4.52 -18.29
C ASN A 133 18.37 -6.00 -18.28
N ASN A 134 17.14 -6.27 -18.72
CA ASN A 134 16.53 -7.60 -18.72
C ASN A 134 16.39 -8.25 -17.32
N LYS A 135 16.45 -7.45 -16.25
CA LYS A 135 16.25 -7.86 -14.86
C LYS A 135 14.79 -7.69 -14.46
N ARG A 136 14.30 -8.60 -13.61
CA ARG A 136 12.90 -8.61 -13.17
C ARG A 136 12.78 -8.85 -11.67
N ALA A 137 11.72 -8.28 -11.09
CA ALA A 137 11.19 -8.73 -9.81
C ALA A 137 9.90 -9.51 -10.03
N TYR A 138 9.68 -10.53 -9.22
CA TYR A 138 8.53 -11.42 -9.30
C TYR A 138 7.71 -11.32 -8.02
N TYR A 139 6.39 -11.35 -8.15
CA TYR A 139 5.46 -11.38 -7.03
C TYR A 139 4.44 -12.49 -7.21
N ILE A 140 4.20 -13.20 -6.12
CA ILE A 140 3.20 -14.27 -6.02
C ILE A 140 2.48 -14.07 -4.70
N SER A 141 1.15 -14.10 -4.71
CA SER A 141 0.35 -14.14 -3.49
C SER A 141 -0.83 -15.07 -3.60
N GLU A 142 -1.25 -15.57 -2.45
CA GLU A 142 -2.35 -16.51 -2.32
C GLU A 142 -3.19 -16.17 -1.08
N GLN A 143 -4.51 -16.30 -1.21
CA GLN A 143 -5.40 -16.28 -0.07
C GLN A 143 -5.39 -17.64 0.65
N THR A 144 -4.55 -17.75 1.67
CA THR A 144 -4.31 -19.01 2.41
C THR A 144 -5.32 -19.29 3.51
N SER A 145 -6.19 -18.34 3.86
CA SER A 145 -7.33 -18.55 4.77
C SER A 145 -8.44 -17.53 4.51
N HIS A 146 -9.71 -17.92 4.65
CA HIS A 146 -10.86 -17.00 4.51
C HIS A 146 -11.52 -16.66 5.86
N HIS A 147 -11.46 -17.57 6.84
CA HIS A 147 -12.05 -17.36 8.18
C HIS A 147 -11.08 -17.84 9.29
N PRO A 148 -10.23 -16.94 9.84
CA PRO A 148 -10.11 -15.51 9.52
C PRO A 148 -9.39 -15.26 8.17
N PRO A 149 -9.58 -14.10 7.52
CA PRO A 149 -8.88 -13.75 6.29
C PRO A 149 -7.35 -13.68 6.50
N LYS A 150 -6.60 -14.44 5.71
CA LYS A 150 -5.14 -14.38 5.63
C LYS A 150 -4.69 -14.50 4.18
N SER A 151 -3.87 -13.54 3.76
CA SER A 151 -3.15 -13.59 2.48
C SER A 151 -1.67 -13.80 2.76
N SER A 152 -1.03 -14.68 2.00
CA SER A 152 0.42 -14.87 2.01
C SER A 152 0.99 -14.32 0.71
N TYR A 153 2.14 -13.67 0.76
CA TYR A 153 2.78 -13.12 -0.43
C TYR A 153 4.29 -13.31 -0.39
N PHE A 154 4.87 -13.39 -1.57
CA PHE A 154 6.27 -13.56 -1.86
C PHE A 154 6.65 -12.56 -2.93
N TYR A 155 7.78 -11.87 -2.74
CA TYR A 155 8.39 -11.00 -3.73
C TYR A 155 9.89 -11.30 -3.78
N MET A 156 10.46 -11.31 -4.99
CA MET A 156 11.89 -11.54 -5.18
C MET A 156 12.43 -10.74 -6.35
N ALA A 157 13.56 -10.07 -6.14
CA ALA A 157 14.39 -9.48 -7.20
C ALA A 157 15.76 -10.18 -7.17
N PRO A 158 15.92 -11.32 -7.89
CA PRO A 158 17.10 -12.17 -7.77
C PRO A 158 18.41 -11.46 -8.10
N ASP A 159 18.40 -10.66 -9.17
CA ASP A 159 19.56 -9.89 -9.66
C ASP A 159 19.99 -8.74 -8.74
N TYR A 160 19.22 -8.48 -7.69
CA TYR A 160 19.46 -7.47 -6.67
C TYR A 160 19.49 -8.07 -5.27
N HIS A 161 19.54 -9.40 -5.13
CA HIS A 161 19.66 -10.06 -3.82
C HIS A 161 18.54 -9.73 -2.82
N ILE A 162 17.35 -9.37 -3.29
CA ILE A 162 16.21 -9.00 -2.45
C ILE A 162 15.19 -10.12 -2.44
N ARG A 163 14.75 -10.48 -1.24
CA ARG A 163 13.63 -11.38 -0.99
C ARG A 163 12.71 -10.76 0.06
N ILE A 164 11.40 -10.80 -0.19
CA ILE A 164 10.38 -10.39 0.76
C ILE A 164 9.35 -11.51 0.88
N ASP A 165 9.11 -11.96 2.10
CA ASP A 165 8.05 -12.90 2.43
C ASP A 165 7.13 -12.23 3.44
N GLY A 166 5.81 -12.38 3.28
CA GLY A 166 4.91 -11.77 4.25
C GLY A 166 3.52 -12.39 4.29
N THR A 167 2.79 -11.95 5.31
CA THR A 167 1.38 -12.27 5.48
C THR A 167 0.60 -11.02 5.81
N LEU A 168 -0.60 -10.92 5.24
CA LEU A 168 -1.57 -9.88 5.56
C LEU A 168 -2.73 -10.54 6.31
N LYS A 169 -3.04 -10.03 7.50
CA LYS A 169 -4.10 -10.56 8.38
C LYS A 169 -5.01 -9.42 8.85
N PRO A 170 -5.92 -8.92 7.99
CA PRO A 170 -6.84 -7.87 8.38
C PRO A 170 -7.93 -8.42 9.31
N ARG A 171 -8.14 -7.77 10.45
CA ARG A 171 -9.29 -7.99 11.33
C ARG A 171 -10.16 -6.74 11.38
N SER A 172 -11.30 -6.80 10.70
CA SER A 172 -12.22 -5.67 10.63
C SER A 172 -13.14 -5.64 11.86
N ARG A 173 -13.22 -4.47 12.53
CA ARG A 173 -14.02 -4.24 13.73
C ARG A 173 -14.90 -3.02 13.55
N PHE A 174 -16.16 -3.14 13.95
CA PHE A 174 -17.06 -2.00 14.12
C PHE A 174 -16.89 -1.41 15.52
N LEU A 175 -16.76 -0.10 15.64
CA LEU A 175 -16.47 0.63 16.88
C LEU A 175 -17.54 1.69 17.21
N GLY A 176 -18.72 1.59 16.60
CA GLY A 176 -19.77 2.61 16.73
C GLY A 176 -19.69 3.63 15.59
N ASN A 177 -19.18 4.83 15.85
CA ASN A 177 -19.02 5.85 14.80
C ASN A 177 -17.79 5.60 13.90
N SER A 178 -17.03 4.55 14.15
CA SER A 178 -15.82 4.20 13.40
C SER A 178 -15.82 2.73 13.02
N ALA A 179 -15.13 2.41 11.93
CA ALA A 179 -14.73 1.05 11.59
C ALA A 179 -13.21 1.01 11.44
N ALA A 180 -12.58 -0.05 11.92
CA ALA A 180 -11.14 -0.22 11.85
C ALA A 180 -10.77 -1.57 11.23
N SER A 181 -9.69 -1.62 10.47
CA SER A 181 -9.03 -2.86 10.08
C SER A 181 -7.72 -2.98 10.85
N MET A 182 -7.70 -3.82 11.87
CA MET A 182 -6.47 -4.13 12.61
C MET A 182 -5.60 -5.03 11.75
N MET A 183 -4.37 -4.61 11.48
CA MET A 183 -3.44 -5.33 10.62
C MET A 183 -2.48 -6.17 11.46
N GLU A 184 -2.68 -7.48 11.52
CA GLU A 184 -1.83 -8.42 12.28
C GLU A 184 -0.79 -9.14 11.39
N GLY A 185 -0.55 -8.59 10.20
CA GLY A 185 0.41 -9.12 9.24
C GLY A 185 1.86 -8.92 9.68
N VAL A 186 2.76 -9.64 9.02
CA VAL A 186 4.21 -9.46 9.17
C VAL A 186 4.87 -9.58 7.81
N ALA A 187 5.90 -8.78 7.57
CA ALA A 187 6.75 -8.83 6.39
C ALA A 187 8.20 -9.02 6.82
N TYR A 188 8.92 -9.91 6.14
CA TYR A 188 10.34 -10.15 6.30
C TYR A 188 11.04 -9.71 5.03
N LEU A 189 11.98 -8.77 5.13
CA LEU A 189 12.86 -8.36 4.04
C LEU A 189 14.25 -8.94 4.31
N SER A 190 14.79 -9.66 3.34
CA SER A 190 16.09 -10.32 3.43
C SER A 190 17.01 -9.90 2.28
N PHE A 191 18.25 -9.55 2.62
CA PHE A 191 19.33 -9.31 1.67
C PHE A 191 20.22 -10.56 1.55
N LEU A 192 20.15 -11.25 0.41
CA LEU A 192 20.75 -12.57 0.19
C LEU A 192 22.27 -12.51 -0.08
N ASN A 193 22.80 -11.34 -0.38
CA ASN A 193 24.24 -11.08 -0.47
C ASN A 193 24.90 -10.87 0.89
N ARG A 194 24.11 -10.76 1.96
CA ARG A 194 24.55 -10.51 3.33
C ARG A 194 24.15 -11.66 4.26
N GLY A 195 24.73 -11.69 5.46
CA GLY A 195 24.50 -12.74 6.45
C GLY A 195 25.34 -14.00 6.26
N LYS A 196 25.32 -14.90 7.25
CA LYS A 196 26.11 -16.16 7.23
C LYS A 196 25.54 -17.19 6.25
N ASN A 197 24.24 -17.14 5.96
CA ASN A 197 23.55 -18.08 5.09
C ASN A 197 22.87 -17.33 3.94
N LYS A 198 23.41 -17.46 2.73
CA LYS A 198 22.88 -16.82 1.51
C LYS A 198 21.46 -17.24 1.13
N ALA A 199 20.94 -18.37 1.64
CA ALA A 199 19.56 -18.78 1.40
C ALA A 199 18.54 -18.03 2.27
N ILE A 200 19.01 -17.42 3.36
CA ILE A 200 18.18 -16.76 4.38
C ILE A 200 18.48 -15.25 4.43
N GLY A 201 19.71 -14.84 4.09
CA GLY A 201 20.16 -13.46 4.11
C GLY A 201 20.61 -12.98 5.49
N GLU A 202 20.76 -11.66 5.62
CA GLU A 202 20.97 -10.96 6.90
C GLU A 202 19.68 -11.09 7.75
N GLN A 203 19.81 -11.64 8.98
CA GLN A 203 18.76 -11.70 10.01
C GLN A 203 19.07 -10.74 11.13
#